data_AF-A0A382RDC3-F1
#
_entry.id   AF-A0A382RDC3-F1
#
_cell.length_a   1.000
_cell.length_b   1.000
_cell.length_c   1.000
_cell.angle_alpha   90.00
_cell.angle_beta   90.00
_cell.angle_gamma   90.00
#
_symmetry.space_group_name_H-M   'P 1'
#
loop_
_entity.id
_entity.type
_entity.pdbx_description
1 polymer ?
#
loop_
_entity_poly.entity_id
_entity_poly.type
_entity_poly.pdbx_seq_one_letter_code
_entity_poly.pdbx_strand_id
1 'polypeptide(L)'
;MDVVGLTILKAGGDIVRIGFNLTTLFCVVALFQVVWCAEVAVAEPERGKPQYGGTVEILTRLAALNALSFNQYDWPWKTNHDALFLEHLTKGDLNFGPRGTGENSFKSLSYLPTKHMTGELAESWSVEDDPLRLVFNIRQGVFWPAKDGVMERRELVAEDIVFNYTRMKTSPRGIPTWWDFITEWKAEDKYTAVAYLNKWNANMEYRLHWGYFSAIAPPEVLKMNDGKGSSNWGLKTGTGP
;
A
#
# COMPACT_ATOMS: atom_id res chain seq x y z
N MET A 1 -31.20 42.45 -31.95
CA MET A 1 -29.77 42.26 -31.65
C MET A 1 -29.66 42.18 -30.15
N ASP A 2 -29.66 40.97 -29.63
CA ASP A 2 -29.77 40.72 -28.19
C ASP A 2 -28.42 40.96 -27.53
N VAL A 3 -28.33 42.04 -26.74
CA VAL A 3 -27.17 42.33 -25.89
C VAL A 3 -27.42 41.67 -24.55
N VAL A 4 -26.63 40.66 -24.20
CA VAL A 4 -26.68 40.01 -22.89
C VAL A 4 -25.70 40.72 -21.96
N GLY A 5 -26.19 41.30 -20.87
CA GLY A 5 -25.37 41.97 -19.87
C GLY A 5 -24.78 40.99 -18.87
N LEU A 6 -23.45 40.94 -18.76
CA LEU A 6 -22.76 40.18 -17.70
C LEU A 6 -22.45 41.14 -16.53
N THR A 7 -22.87 40.75 -15.33
CA THR A 7 -22.54 41.48 -14.09
C THR A 7 -21.46 40.70 -13.36
N ILE A 8 -20.28 41.30 -13.17
CA ILE A 8 -19.16 40.67 -12.46
C ILE A 8 -18.93 41.44 -11.16
N LEU A 9 -18.86 40.71 -10.05
CA LEU A 9 -18.45 41.23 -8.74
C LEU A 9 -16.94 41.11 -8.61
N LYS A 10 -16.25 42.25 -8.45
CA LYS A 10 -14.83 42.26 -8.11
C LYS A 10 -14.67 42.06 -6.60
N ALA A 11 -13.68 41.30 -6.16
CA ALA A 11 -13.33 41.19 -4.75
C ALA A 11 -12.94 42.59 -4.24
N GLY A 12 -13.86 43.24 -3.51
CA GLY A 12 -13.81 44.66 -3.15
C GLY A 12 -15.15 45.40 -3.19
N GLY A 13 -16.19 44.82 -3.81
CA GLY A 13 -17.59 45.30 -3.67
C GLY A 13 -18.12 46.21 -4.78
N ASP A 14 -17.29 46.65 -5.72
CA ASP A 14 -17.76 47.46 -6.86
C ASP A 14 -18.30 46.59 -8.01
N ILE A 15 -19.46 46.99 -8.52
CA ILE A 15 -20.15 46.33 -9.64
C ILE A 15 -19.81 47.05 -10.95
N VAL A 16 -19.22 46.33 -11.90
CA VAL A 16 -18.96 46.83 -13.26
C VAL A 16 -19.85 46.09 -14.26
N ARG A 17 -20.59 46.84 -15.08
CA ARG A 17 -21.41 46.30 -16.18
C ARG A 17 -20.72 46.56 -17.51
N ILE A 18 -20.42 45.49 -18.24
CA ILE A 18 -19.79 45.55 -19.56
C ILE A 18 -20.68 44.77 -20.55
N GLY A 19 -21.04 45.40 -21.67
CA GLY A 19 -21.83 44.78 -22.73
C GLY A 19 -20.94 44.13 -23.78
N PHE A 20 -21.24 42.89 -24.17
CA PHE A 20 -20.57 42.17 -25.25
C PHE A 20 -21.57 41.71 -26.31
N ASN A 21 -21.11 41.57 -27.56
CA ASN A 21 -21.85 40.89 -28.63
C ASN A 21 -21.66 39.36 -28.49
N LEU A 22 -22.68 38.56 -28.85
CA LEU A 22 -22.76 37.10 -28.64
C LEU A 22 -21.52 36.34 -29.16
N THR A 23 -20.91 36.80 -30.24
CA THR A 23 -19.71 36.17 -30.84
C THR A 23 -18.45 36.35 -29.98
N THR A 24 -18.35 37.44 -29.22
CA THR A 24 -17.19 37.72 -28.36
C THR A 24 -17.29 36.95 -27.03
N LEU A 25 -18.50 36.63 -26.57
CA LEU A 25 -18.75 35.89 -25.33
C LEU A 25 -18.29 34.42 -25.43
N PHE A 26 -18.43 33.79 -26.60
CA PHE A 26 -18.00 32.40 -26.81
C PHE A 26 -16.47 32.23 -26.75
N CYS A 27 -15.70 33.19 -27.23
CA CYS A 27 -14.23 33.12 -27.17
C CYS A 27 -13.69 33.33 -25.74
N VAL A 28 -14.34 34.18 -24.93
CA VAL A 28 -13.90 34.45 -23.56
C VAL A 28 -14.23 33.27 -22.64
N VAL A 29 -15.39 32.62 -22.80
CA VAL A 29 -15.73 31.42 -22.01
C VAL A 29 -14.82 30.23 -22.35
N ALA A 30 -14.45 30.05 -23.62
CA ALA A 30 -13.52 29.00 -24.03
C ALA A 30 -12.10 29.18 -23.45
N LEU A 31 -11.62 30.43 -23.34
CA LEU A 31 -10.31 30.72 -22.74
C LEU A 31 -10.31 30.58 -21.20
N PHE A 32 -11.44 30.85 -20.52
CA PHE A 32 -11.53 30.69 -19.07
C PHE A 32 -11.75 29.24 -18.62
N GLN A 33 -12.34 28.36 -19.44
CA GLN A 33 -12.47 26.93 -19.08
C GLN A 33 -11.17 26.13 -19.21
N VAL A 34 -10.22 26.57 -20.07
CA VAL A 34 -8.93 25.89 -20.22
C VAL A 34 -7.99 26.19 -19.04
N VAL A 35 -8.18 27.32 -18.34
CA VAL A 35 -7.28 27.74 -17.24
C VAL A 35 -7.63 27.10 -15.89
N TRP A 36 -8.83 26.51 -15.72
CA TRP A 36 -9.24 25.95 -14.42
C TRP A 36 -9.01 24.43 -14.24
N CYS A 37 -8.59 23.71 -15.28
CA CYS A 37 -8.28 22.27 -15.19
C CYS A 37 -6.79 21.94 -15.34
N ALA A 38 -5.92 22.94 -15.40
CA ALA A 38 -4.50 22.70 -15.18
C ALA A 38 -4.29 22.45 -13.68
N GLU A 39 -4.36 21.19 -13.28
CA GLU A 39 -3.81 20.74 -12.00
C GLU A 39 -2.35 21.19 -12.02
N VAL A 40 -2.04 22.28 -11.32
CA VAL A 40 -0.67 22.78 -11.18
C VAL A 40 0.05 21.68 -10.41
N ALA A 41 0.76 20.82 -11.15
CA ALA A 41 1.70 19.89 -10.59
C ALA A 41 2.80 20.74 -9.94
N VAL A 42 2.58 21.09 -8.67
CA VAL A 42 3.62 21.69 -7.84
C VAL A 42 4.69 20.62 -7.73
N ALA A 43 5.82 20.86 -8.40
CA ALA A 43 6.98 20.00 -8.29
C ALA A 43 7.34 19.89 -6.80
N GLU A 44 7.34 18.67 -6.28
CA GLU A 44 7.74 18.45 -4.89
C GLU A 44 9.20 18.88 -4.69
N PRO A 45 9.56 19.41 -3.51
CA PRO A 45 10.91 19.89 -3.25
C PRO A 45 11.94 18.77 -3.49
N GLU A 46 13.11 19.16 -4.03
CA GLU A 46 14.22 18.23 -4.24
C GLU A 46 14.54 17.42 -2.98
N ARG A 47 15.03 16.18 -3.17
CA ARG A 47 15.34 15.25 -2.09
C ARG A 47 16.49 15.78 -1.22
N GLY A 48 16.14 16.56 -0.19
CA GLY A 48 17.08 17.06 0.81
C GLY A 48 17.59 15.97 1.77
N LYS A 49 18.50 16.36 2.69
CA LYS A 49 18.99 15.46 3.74
C LYS A 49 17.85 15.02 4.68
N PRO A 50 17.86 13.78 5.21
CA PRO A 50 16.85 13.33 6.18
C PRO A 50 16.71 14.30 7.35
N GLN A 51 15.46 14.68 7.65
CA GLN A 51 15.12 15.45 8.84
C GLN A 51 14.60 14.47 9.89
N TYR A 52 15.22 14.47 11.07
CA TYR A 52 14.86 13.58 12.17
C TYR A 52 14.08 14.34 13.24
N GLY A 53 13.16 13.63 13.90
CA GLY A 53 12.29 14.20 14.94
C GLY A 53 11.02 14.84 14.39
N GLY A 54 10.04 15.01 15.28
CA GLY A 54 8.72 15.57 14.96
C GLY A 54 7.60 14.54 15.02
N THR A 55 6.38 15.02 14.82
CA THR A 55 5.16 14.21 14.76
C THR A 55 4.54 14.38 13.40
N VAL A 56 4.13 13.28 12.78
CA VAL A 56 3.33 13.28 11.56
C VAL A 56 1.89 12.88 11.90
N GLU A 57 0.94 13.73 11.57
CA GLU A 57 -0.49 13.42 11.64
C GLU A 57 -0.98 13.04 10.25
N ILE A 58 -1.35 11.77 10.07
CA ILE A 58 -1.75 11.22 8.78
C ILE A 58 -3.25 10.95 8.81
N LEU A 59 -4.01 11.65 7.96
CA LEU A 59 -5.32 11.16 7.53
C LEU A 59 -5.15 10.24 6.33
N THR A 60 -5.46 8.95 6.53
CA THR A 60 -5.52 8.03 5.40
C THR A 60 -6.75 8.31 4.54
N ARG A 61 -6.77 7.80 3.30
CA ARG A 61 -7.92 7.92 2.37
C ARG A 61 -9.24 7.43 2.98
N LEU A 62 -9.18 6.66 4.05
CA LEU A 62 -10.31 6.01 4.72
C LEU A 62 -10.49 6.51 6.15
N ALA A 63 -10.16 7.78 6.42
CA ALA A 63 -10.22 8.38 7.75
C ALA A 63 -11.61 8.32 8.42
N ALA A 64 -12.69 8.22 7.64
CA ALA A 64 -14.05 8.05 8.17
C ALA A 64 -14.34 6.62 8.66
N LEU A 65 -13.43 5.67 8.40
CA LEU A 65 -13.57 4.26 8.77
C LEU A 65 -12.56 3.90 9.87
N ASN A 66 -13.09 3.48 11.03
CA ASN A 66 -12.28 2.93 12.11
C ASN A 66 -11.50 1.68 11.67
N ALA A 67 -10.49 1.30 12.44
CA ALA A 67 -9.85 0.00 12.26
C ALA A 67 -10.89 -1.13 12.37
N LEU A 68 -10.91 -2.04 11.40
CA LEU A 68 -11.89 -3.13 11.34
C LEU A 68 -11.54 -4.26 12.32
N SER A 69 -10.25 -4.58 12.40
CA SER A 69 -9.67 -5.46 13.40
C SER A 69 -8.15 -5.29 13.34
N PHE A 70 -7.48 -5.40 14.49
CA PHE A 70 -6.02 -5.51 14.55
C PHE A 70 -5.53 -6.95 14.45
N ASN A 71 -6.46 -7.90 14.40
CA ASN A 71 -6.15 -9.30 14.18
C ASN A 71 -6.19 -9.62 12.68
N GLN A 72 -5.02 -9.72 12.05
CA GLN A 72 -4.94 -10.03 10.62
C GLN A 72 -5.60 -11.37 10.25
N TYR A 73 -5.67 -12.34 11.18
CA TYR A 73 -6.37 -13.60 10.95
C TYR A 73 -7.87 -13.43 10.69
N ASP A 74 -8.44 -12.27 11.02
CA ASP A 74 -9.82 -11.93 10.66
C ASP A 74 -9.99 -11.56 9.18
N TRP A 75 -8.90 -11.52 8.41
CA TRP A 75 -8.86 -11.06 7.02
C TRP A 75 -9.46 -9.66 6.80
N PRO A 76 -9.14 -8.63 7.61
CA PRO A 76 -9.59 -7.28 7.31
C PRO A 76 -8.68 -6.66 6.25
N TRP A 77 -9.26 -6.26 5.11
CA TRP A 77 -8.50 -5.62 4.02
C TRP A 77 -7.81 -4.33 4.46
N LYS A 78 -8.36 -3.68 5.49
CA LYS A 78 -7.86 -2.45 6.08
C LYS A 78 -6.55 -2.64 6.87
N THR A 79 -6.09 -3.88 7.10
CA THR A 79 -4.74 -4.14 7.65
C THR A 79 -3.67 -3.40 6.85
N ASN A 80 -3.79 -3.35 5.53
CA ASN A 80 -2.86 -2.64 4.65
C ASN A 80 -2.82 -1.12 4.86
N HIS A 81 -3.82 -0.53 5.53
CA HIS A 81 -3.86 0.89 5.86
C HIS A 81 -3.56 1.18 7.33
N ASP A 82 -3.97 0.28 8.22
CA ASP A 82 -3.93 0.51 9.68
C ASP A 82 -2.72 -0.14 10.36
N ALA A 83 -2.05 -1.07 9.67
CA ALA A 83 -0.90 -1.79 10.19
C ALA A 83 0.40 -1.35 9.52
N LEU A 84 0.70 -0.04 9.56
CA LEU A 84 1.94 0.54 9.03
C LEU A 84 3.22 -0.03 9.66
N PHE A 85 3.08 -0.73 10.79
CA PHE A 85 4.14 -1.47 11.47
C PHE A 85 4.43 -2.85 10.83
N LEU A 86 3.63 -3.30 9.86
CA LEU A 86 3.86 -4.53 9.11
C LEU A 86 4.42 -4.21 7.73
N GLU A 87 5.29 -5.10 7.25
CA GLU A 87 5.83 -5.07 5.91
C GLU A 87 5.29 -6.25 5.09
N HIS A 88 5.51 -6.19 3.78
CA HIS A 88 5.12 -7.18 2.79
C HIS A 88 6.37 -7.80 2.14
N LEU A 89 6.20 -8.79 1.25
CA LEU A 89 7.33 -9.35 0.51
C LEU A 89 7.93 -8.33 -0.46
N THR A 90 7.08 -7.53 -1.10
CA THR A 90 7.50 -6.47 -2.03
C THR A 90 6.71 -5.19 -1.77
N LYS A 91 7.18 -4.07 -2.32
CA LYS A 91 6.55 -2.76 -2.20
C LYS A 91 6.68 -1.93 -3.46
N GLY A 92 6.00 -0.78 -3.47
CA GLY A 92 6.23 0.25 -4.46
C GLY A 92 7.62 0.88 -4.32
N ASP A 93 8.32 1.06 -5.44
CA ASP A 93 9.58 1.78 -5.50
C ASP A 93 9.33 3.29 -5.56
N LEU A 94 9.53 3.95 -4.42
CA LEU A 94 9.32 5.39 -4.26
C LEU A 94 10.27 6.24 -5.13
N ASN A 95 11.29 5.66 -5.79
CA ASN A 95 12.05 6.37 -6.83
C ASN A 95 11.21 6.69 -8.07
N PHE A 96 10.10 6.00 -8.30
CA PHE A 96 9.11 6.38 -9.32
C PHE A 96 8.02 7.32 -8.78
N GLY A 97 8.09 7.65 -7.48
CA GLY A 97 7.13 8.49 -6.77
C GLY A 97 7.24 9.97 -7.10
N PRO A 98 6.38 10.83 -6.51
CA PRO A 98 6.42 12.28 -6.67
C PRO A 98 7.77 12.94 -6.32
N ARG A 99 8.52 12.37 -5.37
CA ARG A 99 9.89 12.79 -4.98
C ARG A 99 11.01 12.10 -5.78
N GLY A 100 10.65 11.41 -6.85
CA GLY A 100 11.50 10.63 -7.72
C GLY A 100 11.28 11.04 -9.18
N THR A 101 11.03 10.08 -10.07
CA THR A 101 10.75 10.37 -11.49
C THR A 101 9.34 10.91 -11.74
N GLY A 102 8.41 10.77 -10.79
CA GLY A 102 7.02 11.21 -10.94
C GLY A 102 6.14 10.31 -11.84
N GLU A 103 6.66 9.17 -12.31
CA GLU A 103 5.93 8.24 -13.19
C GLU A 103 4.74 7.55 -12.49
N ASN A 104 4.74 7.47 -11.16
CA ASN A 104 3.69 6.84 -10.39
C ASN A 104 3.37 7.65 -9.12
N SER A 105 2.11 8.02 -8.95
CA SER A 105 1.68 8.71 -7.72
C SER A 105 1.48 7.77 -6.52
N PHE A 106 1.47 6.45 -6.73
CA PHE A 106 1.18 5.42 -5.72
C PHE A 106 -0.16 5.62 -4.98
N LYS A 107 -1.13 6.28 -5.61
CA LYS A 107 -2.47 6.51 -5.05
C LYS A 107 -3.46 5.37 -5.35
N SER A 108 -3.16 4.52 -6.33
CA SER A 108 -4.02 3.38 -6.67
C SER A 108 -3.95 2.33 -5.57
N LEU A 109 -5.12 1.92 -5.06
CA LEU A 109 -5.21 0.96 -3.96
C LEU A 109 -4.97 -0.50 -4.40
N SER A 110 -5.07 -0.79 -5.69
CA SER A 110 -5.04 -2.17 -6.19
C SER A 110 -4.30 -2.30 -7.53
N TYR A 111 -3.36 -1.39 -7.79
CA TYR A 111 -2.50 -1.48 -8.96
C TYR A 111 -1.11 -0.94 -8.68
N LEU A 112 -0.12 -1.81 -8.87
CA LEU A 112 1.30 -1.50 -8.84
C LEU A 112 1.92 -2.09 -10.11
N PRO A 113 2.41 -1.28 -11.06
CA PRO A 113 3.13 -1.80 -12.21
C PRO A 113 4.38 -2.57 -11.75
N THR A 114 4.65 -3.74 -12.33
CA THR A 114 5.84 -4.54 -12.00
C THR A 114 7.14 -3.74 -12.11
N LYS A 115 7.26 -2.84 -13.10
CA LYS A 115 8.43 -1.95 -13.25
C LYS A 115 8.62 -0.94 -12.11
N HIS A 116 7.57 -0.68 -11.33
CA HIS A 116 7.58 0.22 -10.18
C HIS A 116 7.53 -0.55 -8.85
N MET A 117 7.72 -1.87 -8.88
CA MET A 117 7.78 -2.73 -7.71
C MET A 117 9.25 -3.00 -7.37
N THR A 118 9.57 -3.03 -6.08
CA THR A 118 10.89 -3.37 -5.54
C THR A 118 10.74 -4.26 -4.32
N GLY A 119 11.84 -4.90 -3.91
CA GLY A 119 11.87 -5.78 -2.74
C GLY A 119 11.66 -5.05 -1.41
N GLU A 120 10.86 -5.64 -0.52
CA GLU A 120 10.70 -5.22 0.86
C GLU A 120 11.30 -6.26 1.82
N LEU A 121 10.53 -7.21 2.34
CA LEU A 121 11.07 -8.32 3.13
C LEU A 121 11.83 -9.32 2.26
N ALA A 122 11.44 -9.48 1.01
CA ALA A 122 12.24 -10.19 0.01
C ALA A 122 13.15 -9.18 -0.71
N GLU A 123 14.43 -9.50 -0.87
CA GLU A 123 15.34 -8.69 -1.71
C GLU A 123 15.19 -8.99 -3.20
N SER A 124 14.80 -10.21 -3.54
CA SER A 124 14.55 -10.66 -4.91
C SER A 124 13.62 -11.86 -4.92
N TRP A 125 13.00 -12.14 -6.06
CA TRP A 125 12.20 -13.34 -6.28
C TRP A 125 12.27 -13.82 -7.72
N SER A 126 12.03 -15.11 -7.94
CA SER A 126 11.94 -15.73 -9.26
C SER A 126 10.69 -16.59 -9.38
N VAL A 127 10.24 -16.78 -10.62
CA VAL A 127 9.29 -17.83 -11.01
C VAL A 127 10.11 -18.95 -11.62
N GLU A 128 9.88 -20.18 -11.17
CA GLU A 128 10.47 -21.38 -11.74
C GLU A 128 9.35 -22.32 -12.19
N ASP A 129 9.51 -23.02 -13.32
CA ASP A 129 8.43 -23.73 -14.00
C ASP A 129 8.41 -25.27 -13.79
N ASP A 130 9.42 -25.85 -13.12
CA ASP A 130 9.49 -27.31 -12.84
C ASP A 130 10.18 -27.63 -11.50
N PRO A 131 9.43 -27.78 -10.40
CA PRO A 131 7.99 -27.56 -10.29
C PRO A 131 7.63 -26.07 -10.36
N LEU A 132 6.39 -25.74 -10.76
CA LEU A 132 5.91 -24.36 -10.75
C LEU A 132 5.97 -23.77 -9.33
N ARG A 133 6.86 -22.80 -9.09
CA ARG A 133 7.07 -22.20 -7.76
C ARG A 133 7.55 -20.75 -7.83
N LEU A 134 7.27 -20.02 -6.76
CA LEU A 134 7.86 -18.72 -6.48
C LEU A 134 8.95 -18.89 -5.43
N VAL A 135 10.16 -18.45 -5.73
CA VAL A 135 11.29 -18.48 -4.81
C VAL A 135 11.58 -17.06 -4.35
N PHE A 136 11.47 -16.81 -3.04
CA PHE A 136 11.74 -15.50 -2.44
C PHE A 136 13.04 -15.57 -1.63
N ASN A 137 13.99 -14.71 -1.96
CA ASN A 137 15.20 -14.49 -1.15
C ASN A 137 14.87 -13.42 -0.10
N ILE A 138 14.85 -13.82 1.16
CA ILE A 138 14.47 -13.00 2.30
C ILE A 138 15.66 -12.18 2.78
N ARG A 139 15.44 -10.89 3.03
CA ARG A 139 16.48 -9.98 3.53
C ARG A 139 17.01 -10.46 4.88
N GLN A 140 18.33 -10.55 4.96
CA GLN A 140 19.03 -10.83 6.21
C GLN A 140 19.09 -9.57 7.08
N GLY A 141 19.21 -9.75 8.40
CA GLY A 141 19.38 -8.64 9.33
C GLY A 141 18.13 -7.78 9.53
N VAL A 142 16.96 -8.25 9.09
CA VAL A 142 15.65 -7.71 9.49
C VAL A 142 15.25 -8.32 10.82
N PHE A 143 14.74 -7.51 11.76
CA PHE A 143 14.41 -7.97 13.10
C PHE A 143 12.98 -7.62 13.48
N TRP A 144 12.27 -8.60 14.04
CA TRP A 144 11.11 -8.32 14.87
C TRP A 144 11.56 -7.58 16.14
N PRO A 145 11.00 -6.41 16.46
CA PRO A 145 11.35 -5.72 17.69
C PRO A 145 10.75 -6.41 18.91
N ALA A 146 11.43 -6.29 20.05
CA ALA A 146 10.92 -6.81 21.32
C ALA A 146 9.58 -6.15 21.66
N LYS A 147 8.67 -6.94 22.21
CA LYS A 147 7.34 -6.50 22.61
C LYS A 147 6.93 -7.24 23.88
N ASP A 148 6.81 -6.48 24.96
CA ASP A 148 6.49 -7.01 26.29
C ASP A 148 5.21 -7.86 26.26
N GLY A 149 5.31 -9.06 26.84
CA GLY A 149 4.22 -10.03 26.88
C GLY A 149 3.91 -10.71 25.54
N VAL A 150 4.71 -10.47 24.50
CA VAL A 150 4.52 -11.02 23.15
C VAL A 150 5.74 -11.80 22.68
N MET A 151 6.89 -11.14 22.56
CA MET A 151 8.12 -11.75 22.05
C MET A 151 9.37 -10.95 22.41
N GLU A 152 10.50 -11.64 22.51
CA GLU A 152 11.82 -11.02 22.53
C GLU A 152 12.23 -10.56 21.12
N ARG A 153 13.20 -9.64 21.05
CA ARG A 153 13.79 -9.24 19.77
C ARG A 153 14.46 -10.45 19.12
N ARG A 154 14.14 -10.74 17.87
CA ARG A 154 14.80 -11.77 17.08
C ARG A 154 14.78 -11.45 15.60
N GLU A 155 15.68 -12.08 14.86
CA GLU A 155 15.74 -11.94 13.41
C GLU A 155 14.46 -12.52 12.77
N LEU A 156 14.00 -11.88 11.71
CA LEU A 156 13.01 -12.41 10.79
C LEU A 156 13.70 -13.43 9.87
N VAL A 157 13.07 -14.59 9.69
CA VAL A 157 13.57 -15.68 8.85
C VAL A 157 12.48 -16.22 7.92
N ALA A 158 12.86 -17.03 6.92
CA ALA A 158 11.94 -17.61 5.96
C ALA A 158 10.79 -18.39 6.61
N GLU A 159 11.03 -19.06 7.74
CA GLU A 159 9.99 -19.77 8.49
C GLU A 159 8.89 -18.84 9.01
N ASP A 160 9.17 -17.55 9.28
CA ASP A 160 8.14 -16.58 9.67
C ASP A 160 7.19 -16.30 8.51
N ILE A 161 7.72 -16.17 7.28
CA ILE A 161 6.95 -15.98 6.05
C ILE A 161 6.03 -17.17 5.82
N VAL A 162 6.61 -18.38 5.87
CA VAL A 162 5.90 -19.65 5.69
C VAL A 162 4.81 -19.79 6.74
N PHE A 163 5.11 -19.49 8.01
CA PHE A 163 4.14 -19.56 9.09
C PHE A 163 2.99 -18.58 8.87
N ASN A 164 3.28 -17.33 8.50
CA ASN A 164 2.27 -16.28 8.28
C ASN A 164 1.24 -16.72 7.22
N TYR A 165 1.69 -17.08 6.01
CA TYR A 165 0.77 -17.48 4.94
C TYR A 165 0.07 -18.80 5.24
N THR A 166 0.79 -19.80 5.76
CA THR A 166 0.19 -21.09 6.11
C THR A 166 -0.89 -20.91 7.18
N ARG A 167 -0.64 -20.10 8.21
CA ARG A 167 -1.63 -19.84 9.25
C ARG A 167 -2.79 -19.02 8.73
N MET A 168 -2.54 -17.93 8.01
CA MET A 168 -3.60 -17.07 7.47
C MET A 168 -4.58 -17.84 6.58
N LYS A 169 -4.09 -18.83 5.80
CA LYS A 169 -4.91 -19.73 4.97
C LYS A 169 -5.87 -20.62 5.78
N THR A 170 -5.59 -20.90 7.06
CA THR A 170 -6.49 -21.68 7.92
C THR A 170 -7.64 -20.87 8.53
N SER A 171 -7.68 -19.55 8.28
CA SER A 171 -8.74 -18.72 8.85
C SER A 171 -10.12 -19.08 8.27
N PRO A 172 -11.16 -19.25 9.10
CA PRO A 172 -12.53 -19.41 8.62
C PRO A 172 -13.09 -18.15 7.96
N ARG A 173 -12.42 -17.00 8.13
CA ARG A 173 -12.76 -15.73 7.45
C ARG A 173 -11.94 -15.52 6.17
N GLY A 174 -11.03 -16.45 5.85
CA GLY A 174 -10.22 -16.37 4.65
C GLY A 174 -11.05 -16.42 3.38
N ILE A 175 -10.66 -15.64 2.37
CA ILE A 175 -11.32 -15.65 1.07
C ILE A 175 -10.87 -16.92 0.34
N PRO A 176 -11.77 -17.90 0.08
CA PRO A 176 -11.34 -19.23 -0.38
C PRO A 176 -10.52 -19.23 -1.67
N THR A 177 -10.79 -18.28 -2.57
CA THR A 177 -10.13 -18.18 -3.88
C THR A 177 -8.89 -17.28 -3.89
N TRP A 178 -8.49 -16.71 -2.75
CA TRP A 178 -7.42 -15.70 -2.74
C TRP A 178 -6.03 -16.30 -2.98
N TRP A 179 -5.71 -17.40 -2.29
CA TRP A 179 -4.45 -18.16 -2.42
C TRP A 179 -4.67 -19.62 -2.86
N ASP A 180 -5.75 -19.89 -3.60
CA ASP A 180 -6.10 -21.23 -4.09
C ASP A 180 -5.08 -21.79 -5.10
N PHE A 181 -4.30 -20.91 -5.73
CA PHE A 181 -3.24 -21.24 -6.66
C PHE A 181 -1.95 -21.72 -5.98
N ILE A 182 -1.84 -21.59 -4.64
CA ILE A 182 -0.70 -22.04 -3.84
C ILE A 182 -1.03 -23.38 -3.19
N THR A 183 -0.22 -24.40 -3.46
CA THR A 183 -0.34 -25.73 -2.83
C THR A 183 0.25 -25.71 -1.43
N GLU A 184 1.49 -25.25 -1.28
CA GLU A 184 2.21 -25.22 -0.02
C GLU A 184 3.27 -24.11 0.02
N TRP A 185 3.68 -23.77 1.24
CA TRP A 185 4.83 -22.93 1.52
C TRP A 185 5.91 -23.77 2.20
N LYS A 186 7.18 -23.56 1.82
CA LYS A 186 8.35 -24.16 2.47
C LYS A 186 9.42 -23.11 2.73
N ALA A 187 10.15 -23.27 3.82
CA ALA A 187 11.44 -22.64 3.99
C ALA A 187 12.46 -23.66 3.49
N GLU A 188 13.14 -23.37 2.39
CA GLU A 188 14.21 -24.26 1.87
C GLU A 188 15.49 -24.08 2.69
N ASP A 189 15.71 -22.86 3.18
CA ASP A 189 16.73 -22.52 4.17
C ASP A 189 16.25 -21.31 4.98
N LYS A 190 17.13 -20.80 5.87
CA LYS A 190 16.84 -19.68 6.78
C LYS A 190 16.38 -18.40 6.05
N TYR A 191 16.78 -18.19 4.81
CA TYR A 191 16.53 -16.98 4.02
C TYR A 191 15.88 -17.27 2.66
N THR A 192 15.41 -18.49 2.42
CA THR A 192 14.71 -18.86 1.17
C THR A 192 13.31 -19.37 1.49
N ALA A 193 12.29 -18.57 1.18
CA ALA A 193 10.89 -18.96 1.29
C ALA A 193 10.30 -19.28 -0.08
N VAL A 194 9.65 -20.43 -0.22
CA VAL A 194 9.16 -20.96 -1.49
C VAL A 194 7.66 -21.21 -1.41
N ALA A 195 6.92 -20.66 -2.38
CA ALA A 195 5.50 -20.95 -2.59
C ALA A 195 5.36 -21.87 -3.80
N TYR A 196 4.94 -23.11 -3.59
CA TYR A 196 4.63 -24.04 -4.68
C TYR A 196 3.23 -23.76 -5.22
N LEU A 197 3.10 -23.79 -6.54
CA LEU A 197 1.89 -23.37 -7.25
C LEU A 197 1.25 -24.58 -7.95
N ASN A 198 -0.08 -24.66 -7.94
CA ASN A 198 -0.81 -25.64 -8.78
C ASN A 198 -1.17 -25.07 -10.16
N LYS A 199 -1.18 -23.75 -10.30
CA LYS A 199 -1.50 -23.03 -11.53
C LYS A 199 -0.89 -21.64 -11.49
N TRP A 200 -0.62 -21.09 -12.68
CA TRP A 200 -0.24 -19.69 -12.82
C TRP A 200 -1.39 -18.77 -12.40
N ASN A 201 -1.07 -17.65 -11.74
CA ASN A 201 -2.02 -16.59 -11.42
C ASN A 201 -1.44 -15.23 -11.82
N ALA A 202 -1.99 -14.61 -12.86
CA ALA A 202 -1.54 -13.31 -13.35
C ALA A 202 -1.71 -12.16 -12.34
N ASN A 203 -2.50 -12.36 -11.27
CA ASN A 203 -2.72 -11.41 -10.20
C ASN A 203 -1.95 -11.78 -8.92
N MET A 204 -0.92 -12.63 -9.01
CA MET A 204 -0.14 -13.08 -7.85
C MET A 204 0.55 -11.93 -7.13
N GLU A 205 1.05 -10.91 -7.85
CA GLU A 205 1.76 -9.80 -7.21
C GLU A 205 0.84 -9.08 -6.22
N TYR A 206 -0.38 -8.72 -6.64
CA TYR A 206 -1.35 -8.12 -5.74
C TYR A 206 -1.78 -9.09 -4.63
N ARG A 207 -2.10 -10.34 -4.98
CA ARG A 207 -2.67 -11.28 -4.00
C ARG A 207 -1.67 -11.78 -2.99
N LEU A 208 -0.39 -11.79 -3.32
CA LEU A 208 0.65 -12.42 -2.52
C LEU A 208 1.78 -11.46 -2.15
N HIS A 209 2.24 -10.60 -3.06
CA HIS A 209 3.46 -9.83 -2.80
C HIS A 209 3.20 -8.59 -1.96
N TRP A 210 2.23 -7.74 -2.34
CA TRP A 210 2.07 -6.39 -1.76
C TRP A 210 0.63 -5.97 -1.40
N GLY A 211 -0.39 -6.73 -1.79
CA GLY A 211 -1.79 -6.34 -1.59
C GLY A 211 -2.36 -6.59 -0.19
N TYR A 212 -3.68 -6.44 -0.07
CA TYR A 212 -4.36 -6.23 1.21
C TYR A 212 -4.15 -7.27 2.31
N PHE A 213 -3.93 -8.54 1.94
CA PHE A 213 -3.80 -9.65 2.89
C PHE A 213 -2.39 -10.24 2.95
N SER A 214 -1.43 -9.53 2.37
CA SER A 214 -0.06 -10.01 2.16
C SER A 214 0.94 -9.51 3.21
N ALA A 215 0.48 -8.70 4.17
CA ALA A 215 1.32 -8.24 5.27
C ALA A 215 1.79 -9.42 6.13
N ILE A 216 3.03 -9.34 6.61
CA ILE A 216 3.67 -10.38 7.40
C ILE A 216 3.69 -9.93 8.86
N ALA A 217 3.06 -10.70 9.75
CA ALA A 217 3.17 -10.50 11.20
C ALA A 217 3.99 -11.61 11.84
N PRO A 218 4.61 -11.35 13.01
CA PRO A 218 5.41 -12.35 13.68
C PRO A 218 4.51 -13.52 14.15
N PRO A 219 5.00 -14.77 14.03
CA PRO A 219 4.30 -15.95 14.51
C PRO A 219 3.76 -15.84 15.93
N GLU A 220 4.47 -15.16 16.83
CA GLU A 220 4.11 -14.96 18.24
C GLU A 220 2.79 -14.20 18.38
N VAL A 221 2.60 -13.11 17.61
CA VAL A 221 1.34 -12.36 17.58
C VAL A 221 0.21 -13.20 17.01
N LEU A 222 0.48 -13.97 15.96
CA LEU A 222 -0.49 -14.86 15.33
C LEU A 222 -0.83 -16.09 16.17
N LYS A 223 0.05 -16.55 17.05
CA LYS A 223 -0.16 -17.71 17.93
C LYS A 223 -1.06 -17.41 19.13
N MET A 224 -1.28 -16.12 19.44
CA MET A 224 -2.20 -15.71 20.51
C MET A 224 -3.65 -16.16 20.25
N ASN A 225 -4.45 -16.19 21.31
CA ASN A 225 -5.88 -16.53 21.25
C ASN A 225 -6.13 -17.83 20.46
N ASP A 226 -5.51 -18.92 20.90
CA ASP A 226 -5.58 -20.26 20.26
C ASP A 226 -5.14 -20.23 18.78
N GLY A 227 -4.07 -19.47 18.51
CA GLY A 227 -3.53 -19.25 17.18
C GLY A 227 -4.38 -18.34 16.30
N LYS A 228 -5.47 -17.74 16.80
CA LYS A 228 -6.26 -16.81 15.99
C LYS A 228 -5.59 -15.46 15.87
N GLY A 229 -4.57 -15.15 16.66
CA GLY A 229 -4.00 -13.82 16.75
C GLY A 229 -4.77 -12.90 17.70
N SER A 230 -4.20 -11.73 18.00
CA SER A 230 -4.76 -10.78 18.97
C SER A 230 -5.57 -9.65 18.33
N SER A 231 -6.74 -9.32 18.86
CA SER A 231 -7.46 -8.08 18.50
C SER A 231 -6.96 -6.86 19.28
N ASN A 232 -6.10 -7.05 20.28
CA ASN A 232 -5.53 -5.95 21.06
C ASN A 232 -4.41 -5.26 20.27
N TRP A 233 -4.64 -4.02 19.85
CA TRP A 233 -3.66 -3.19 19.14
C TRP A 233 -2.39 -2.95 19.95
N GLY A 234 -2.50 -2.89 21.28
CA GLY A 234 -1.38 -2.69 22.19
C GLY A 234 -0.38 -3.85 22.20
N LEU A 235 -0.74 -5.02 21.66
CA LEU A 235 0.12 -6.20 21.53
C LEU A 235 0.70 -6.37 20.12
N LYS A 236 0.47 -5.41 19.22
CA LYS A 236 1.00 -5.47 17.87
C LYS A 236 2.48 -5.09 17.82
N THR A 237 3.20 -5.75 16.93
CA THR A 237 4.61 -5.53 16.62
C THR A 237 4.87 -6.02 15.20
N GLY A 238 5.87 -5.45 14.53
CA GLY A 238 6.25 -5.81 13.17
C GLY A 238 7.56 -5.15 12.75
N THR A 239 8.02 -5.42 11.53
CA THR A 239 9.31 -4.94 11.00
C THR A 239 9.25 -3.55 10.35
N GLY A 240 8.07 -2.95 10.28
CA GLY A 240 7.88 -1.61 9.70
C GLY A 240 8.63 -0.50 10.45
N PRO A 241 8.83 0.67 9.79
CA PRO A 241 9.62 1.79 10.30
C PRO A 241 8.99 2.56 11.46
#